data_AF-A0A965EY95-F1
#
_entry.id   AF-A0A965EY95-F1
#
_cell.length_a   1.000
_cell.length_b   1.000
_cell.length_c   1.000
_cell.angle_alpha   90.00
_cell.angle_beta   90.00
_cell.angle_gamma   90.00
#
_symmetry.space_group_name_H-M   'P 1'
#
loop_
_entity.id
_entity.type
_entity.pdbx_description
1 polymer ?
#
loop_
_entity_poly.entity_id
_entity_poly.type
_entity_poly.pdbx_seq_one_letter_code
_entity_poly.pdbx_strand_id
1 'polypeptide(L)'
;MLENNIFDYFTKLEHLFLQRNKLKYIDPEFFKKLVKLTKIDLSHNALTDIDPATFKTNTKLESLDISDNKLTIINPLTFEKLATLFRLGLSKNQLTKQTEEALVSTLQKTCNVCILELNDKKYDFATMNN
;
A
#
# COMPACT_ATOMS: atom_id res chain seq x y z
N MET A 1 -2.81 4.48 -19.59
CA MET A 1 -3.37 5.00 -18.33
C MET A 1 -4.72 4.35 -18.18
N LEU A 2 -5.04 3.76 -17.02
CA LEU A 2 -6.40 3.28 -16.77
C LEU A 2 -7.25 4.54 -16.50
N GLU A 3 -8.42 4.66 -17.13
CA GLU A 3 -9.32 5.79 -16.86
C GLU A 3 -9.89 5.67 -15.45
N ASN A 4 -9.95 6.78 -14.71
CA ASN A 4 -10.26 6.79 -13.28
C ASN A 4 -11.66 6.26 -12.93
N ASN A 5 -12.60 6.34 -13.86
CA ASN A 5 -14.01 6.02 -13.67
C ASN A 5 -14.38 4.57 -14.03
N ILE A 6 -13.45 3.78 -14.62
CA ILE A 6 -13.78 2.41 -15.05
C ILE A 6 -14.18 1.51 -13.88
N PHE A 7 -13.77 1.89 -12.66
CA PHE A 7 -14.06 1.13 -11.45
C PHE A 7 -15.23 1.67 -10.62
N ASP A 8 -15.84 2.78 -11.03
CA ASP A 8 -16.86 3.47 -10.25
C ASP A 8 -18.11 2.62 -9.96
N TYR A 9 -18.37 1.64 -10.82
CA TYR A 9 -19.54 0.76 -10.72
C TYR A 9 -19.25 -0.51 -9.91
N PHE A 10 -17.98 -0.84 -9.64
CA PHE A 10 -17.61 -2.04 -8.87
C PHE A 10 -17.51 -1.78 -7.37
N THR A 11 -18.51 -1.10 -6.81
CA THR A 11 -18.56 -0.73 -5.38
C THR A 11 -18.58 -1.91 -4.41
N LYS A 12 -18.82 -3.12 -4.93
CA LYS A 12 -18.78 -4.38 -4.18
C LYS A 12 -17.45 -5.13 -4.30
N LEU A 13 -16.48 -4.62 -5.05
CA LEU A 13 -15.20 -5.30 -5.26
C LEU A 13 -14.43 -5.41 -3.95
N GLU A 14 -13.96 -6.63 -3.65
CA GLU A 14 -13.20 -6.93 -2.44
C GLU A 14 -11.72 -7.14 -2.75
N HIS A 15 -11.40 -7.74 -3.90
CA HIS A 15 -10.02 -8.00 -4.32
C HIS A 15 -9.75 -7.34 -5.68
N LEU A 16 -8.64 -6.61 -5.77
CA LEU A 16 -8.18 -5.97 -7.00
C LEU A 16 -6.72 -6.32 -7.29
N PHE A 17 -6.51 -6.96 -8.44
CA PHE A 17 -5.22 -7.45 -8.91
C PHE A 17 -4.81 -6.67 -10.15
N LEU A 18 -3.80 -5.82 -10.02
CA LEU A 18 -3.27 -4.93 -11.05
C LEU A 18 -1.76 -5.10 -11.23
N GLN A 19 -1.20 -6.21 -10.75
CA GLN A 19 0.21 -6.53 -10.91
C GLN A 19 0.60 -6.69 -12.39
N ARG A 20 1.85 -6.37 -12.72
CA ARG A 20 2.43 -6.56 -14.07
C ARG A 20 1.77 -5.74 -15.18
N ASN A 21 1.17 -4.59 -14.85
CA ASN A 21 0.50 -3.71 -15.81
C ASN A 21 1.31 -2.48 -16.24
N LYS A 22 2.60 -2.41 -15.89
CA LYS A 22 3.51 -1.28 -16.21
C LYS A 22 2.95 0.08 -15.76
N LEU A 23 2.14 0.10 -14.70
CA LEU A 23 1.56 1.32 -14.14
C LEU A 23 2.70 2.22 -13.66
N LYS A 24 2.72 3.48 -14.10
CA LYS A 24 3.71 4.49 -13.67
C LYS A 24 3.17 5.44 -12.60
N TYR A 25 1.85 5.56 -12.56
CA TYR A 25 1.11 6.49 -11.72
C TYR A 25 -0.26 5.90 -11.40
N ILE A 26 -0.77 6.23 -10.22
CA ILE A 26 -2.14 5.96 -9.78
C ILE A 26 -2.73 7.29 -9.37
N ASP A 27 -3.90 7.61 -9.89
CA ASP A 27 -4.66 8.78 -9.45
C ASP A 27 -5.09 8.61 -7.99
N PRO A 28 -4.92 9.62 -7.11
CA PRO A 28 -5.30 9.52 -5.70
C PRO A 28 -6.78 9.12 -5.48
N GLU A 29 -7.65 9.38 -6.46
CA GLU A 29 -9.07 9.11 -6.39
C GLU A 29 -9.45 7.74 -7.00
N PHE A 30 -8.50 7.02 -7.59
CA PHE A 30 -8.74 5.76 -8.32
C PHE A 30 -9.44 4.70 -7.47
N PHE A 31 -9.09 4.59 -6.18
CA PHE A 31 -9.70 3.60 -5.26
C PHE A 31 -10.87 4.16 -4.46
N LYS A 32 -11.25 5.43 -4.66
CA LYS A 32 -12.17 6.17 -3.78
C LYS A 32 -13.52 5.49 -3.59
N LYS A 33 -14.09 4.95 -4.67
CA LYS A 33 -15.40 4.28 -4.66
C LYS A 33 -15.33 2.79 -4.27
N LEU A 34 -14.13 2.22 -4.23
CA LEU A 34 -13.88 0.80 -3.95
C LEU A 34 -13.76 0.55 -2.44
N VAL A 35 -14.75 1.03 -1.68
CA VAL A 35 -14.75 1.06 -0.20
C VAL A 35 -14.82 -0.32 0.46
N LYS A 36 -15.06 -1.38 -0.31
CA LYS A 36 -15.09 -2.77 0.16
C LYS A 36 -13.79 -3.53 -0.07
N LEU A 37 -12.77 -2.91 -0.66
CA LEU A 37 -11.49 -3.59 -0.91
C LEU A 37 -10.86 -4.06 0.41
N THR A 38 -10.52 -5.34 0.44
CA THR A 38 -9.74 -6.01 1.49
C THR A 38 -8.35 -6.37 0.97
N LYS A 39 -8.18 -6.55 -0.35
CA LYS A 39 -6.88 -6.87 -0.95
C LYS A 39 -6.61 -6.07 -2.22
N ILE A 40 -5.41 -5.48 -2.28
CA ILE A 40 -4.88 -4.80 -3.47
C ILE A 40 -3.49 -5.35 -3.77
N ASP A 41 -3.29 -5.76 -5.03
CA ASP A 41 -1.97 -6.13 -5.56
C ASP A 41 -1.59 -5.19 -6.72
N LEU A 42 -0.60 -4.35 -6.46
CA LEU A 42 0.02 -3.41 -7.40
C LEU A 42 1.47 -3.80 -7.70
N SER A 43 1.87 -5.02 -7.36
CA SER A 43 3.25 -5.47 -7.51
C SER A 43 3.73 -5.52 -8.96
N HIS A 44 5.04 -5.50 -9.18
CA HIS A 44 5.63 -5.60 -10.52
C HIS A 44 5.11 -4.53 -11.50
N ASN A 45 5.04 -3.29 -11.04
CA ASN A 45 4.70 -2.14 -11.85
C ASN A 45 5.91 -1.19 -11.96
N ALA A 46 5.68 0.06 -12.35
CA ALA A 46 6.72 1.07 -12.50
C ALA A 46 6.37 2.34 -11.71
N LEU A 47 5.63 2.20 -10.61
CA LEU A 47 5.19 3.31 -9.77
C LEU A 47 6.41 3.98 -9.14
N THR A 48 6.50 5.30 -9.26
CA THR A 48 7.61 6.09 -8.70
C THR A 48 7.21 6.85 -7.43
N ASP A 49 5.91 7.05 -7.23
CA ASP A 49 5.33 7.70 -6.05
C ASP A 49 3.92 7.16 -5.77
N ILE A 50 3.45 7.36 -4.55
CA ILE A 50 2.07 7.11 -4.09
C ILE A 50 1.62 8.32 -3.29
N ASP A 51 0.54 8.95 -3.74
CA ASP A 51 -0.05 10.07 -3.01
C ASP A 51 -0.62 9.59 -1.65
N PRO A 52 -0.42 10.31 -0.53
CA PRO A 52 -0.95 9.93 0.77
C PRO A 52 -2.47 9.74 0.82
N ALA A 53 -3.23 10.33 -0.10
CA ALA A 53 -4.68 10.19 -0.18
C ALA A 53 -5.14 8.93 -0.93
N THR A 54 -4.25 8.25 -1.66
CA THR A 54 -4.58 7.14 -2.59
C THR A 54 -5.45 6.05 -1.97
N PHE A 55 -5.22 5.70 -0.70
CA PHE A 55 -5.95 4.63 -0.01
C PHE A 55 -6.86 5.14 1.12
N LYS A 56 -7.08 6.46 1.21
CA LYS A 56 -7.72 7.10 2.37
C LYS A 56 -9.11 6.56 2.69
N THR A 57 -9.84 6.08 1.69
CA THR A 57 -11.21 5.55 1.83
C THR A 57 -11.27 4.03 1.98
N ASN A 58 -10.17 3.31 1.76
CA ASN A 58 -10.12 1.84 1.77
C ASN A 58 -9.84 1.31 3.19
N THR A 59 -10.63 1.75 4.17
CA THR A 59 -10.41 1.48 5.60
C THR A 59 -10.56 0.00 5.99
N LYS A 60 -11.06 -0.84 5.07
CA LYS A 60 -11.18 -2.30 5.21
C LYS A 60 -10.02 -3.07 4.59
N LEU A 61 -9.00 -2.38 4.08
CA LEU A 61 -7.87 -3.03 3.45
C LEU A 61 -7.09 -3.84 4.48
N GLU A 62 -6.86 -5.11 4.18
CA GLU A 62 -6.19 -6.07 5.04
C GLU A 62 -4.79 -6.41 4.52
N SER A 63 -4.67 -6.48 3.19
CA SER A 63 -3.41 -6.73 2.51
C SER A 63 -3.20 -5.78 1.33
N LEU A 64 -2.03 -5.14 1.32
CA LEU A 64 -1.57 -4.26 0.25
C LEU A 64 -0.18 -4.68 -0.21
N ASP A 65 -0.04 -5.00 -1.48
CA ASP A 65 1.24 -5.33 -2.10
C ASP A 65 1.60 -4.28 -3.15
N ILE A 66 2.69 -3.53 -2.91
CA ILE A 66 3.27 -2.55 -3.84
C ILE A 66 4.76 -2.92 -4.08
N SER A 67 5.11 -4.19 -3.89
CA SER A 67 6.48 -4.67 -4.13
C SER A 67 6.88 -4.60 -5.60
N ASP A 68 8.18 -4.60 -5.88
CA ASP A 68 8.71 -4.63 -7.25
C ASP A 68 8.19 -3.42 -8.08
N ASN A 69 8.41 -2.23 -7.52
CA ASN A 69 8.10 -0.93 -8.13
C ASN A 69 9.36 -0.05 -8.08
N LYS A 70 9.21 1.27 -8.34
CA LYS A 70 10.33 2.22 -8.40
C LYS A 70 10.19 3.34 -7.36
N LEU A 71 9.51 3.07 -6.25
CA LEU A 71 9.31 4.04 -5.19
C LEU A 71 10.65 4.38 -4.52
N THR A 72 10.97 5.67 -4.40
CA THR A 72 12.17 6.15 -3.67
C THR A 72 11.82 6.70 -2.30
N ILE A 73 10.61 7.24 -2.17
CA ILE A 73 10.02 7.75 -0.94
C ILE A 73 8.59 7.23 -0.84
N ILE A 74 8.08 7.18 0.39
CA ILE A 74 6.66 7.01 0.66
C ILE A 74 6.36 7.68 1.99
N ASN A 75 5.28 8.45 2.02
CA ASN A 75 4.87 9.11 3.25
C ASN A 75 4.19 8.07 4.17
N PRO A 76 4.64 7.88 5.42
CA PRO A 76 3.98 6.94 6.34
C PRO A 76 2.49 7.22 6.56
N LEU A 77 2.05 8.48 6.41
CA LEU A 77 0.64 8.86 6.52
C LEU A 77 -0.25 8.25 5.42
N THR A 78 0.34 7.75 4.34
CA THR A 78 -0.37 7.01 3.27
C THR A 78 -1.18 5.83 3.83
N PHE A 79 -0.73 5.27 4.96
CA PHE A 79 -1.34 4.09 5.58
C PHE A 79 -2.12 4.41 6.86
N GLU A 80 -2.19 5.68 7.27
CA GLU A 80 -2.74 6.10 8.56
C GLU A 80 -4.21 5.69 8.76
N LYS A 81 -5.02 5.68 7.69
CA LYS A 81 -6.45 5.33 7.75
C LYS A 81 -6.73 3.85 7.55
N LEU A 82 -5.71 3.03 7.28
CA LEU A 82 -5.85 1.61 6.99
C LEU A 82 -5.86 0.79 8.28
N ALA A 83 -6.89 1.01 9.10
CA ALA A 83 -7.00 0.44 10.43
C ALA A 83 -7.02 -1.10 10.44
N THR A 84 -7.45 -1.76 9.37
CA THR A 84 -7.48 -3.24 9.29
C THR A 84 -6.24 -3.84 8.63
N LEU A 85 -5.30 -3.02 8.16
CA LEU A 85 -4.17 -3.50 7.38
C LEU A 85 -3.23 -4.30 8.28
N PHE A 86 -3.06 -5.59 7.98
CA PHE A 86 -2.17 -6.46 8.73
C PHE A 86 -0.93 -6.88 7.92
N ARG A 87 -0.98 -6.78 6.58
CA ARG A 87 0.14 -7.11 5.70
C ARG A 87 0.41 -5.99 4.68
N LEU A 88 1.63 -5.45 4.72
CA LEU A 88 2.12 -4.44 3.77
C LEU A 88 3.41 -4.92 3.09
N GLY A 89 3.35 -5.09 1.77
CA GLY A 89 4.50 -5.45 0.93
C GLY A 89 5.05 -4.24 0.18
N LEU A 90 6.31 -3.88 0.46
CA LEU A 90 7.05 -2.79 -0.18
C LEU A 90 8.44 -3.24 -0.68
N SER A 91 8.73 -4.54 -0.62
CA SER A 91 9.99 -5.12 -1.08
C SER A 91 10.33 -4.79 -2.54
N LYS A 92 11.62 -4.78 -2.87
CA LYS A 92 12.12 -4.49 -4.23
C LYS A 92 11.64 -3.14 -4.76
N ASN A 93 11.71 -2.12 -3.91
CA ASN A 93 11.61 -0.73 -4.31
C ASN A 93 12.99 -0.07 -4.19
N GLN A 94 13.07 1.25 -4.37
CA GLN A 94 14.30 2.04 -4.22
C GLN A 94 14.21 2.95 -2.98
N LEU A 95 13.47 2.50 -1.95
CA LEU A 95 13.22 3.28 -0.75
C LEU A 95 14.53 3.61 -0.03
N THR A 96 14.69 4.87 0.35
CA THR A 96 15.86 5.28 1.12
C THR A 96 15.81 4.70 2.55
N LYS A 97 16.98 4.53 3.18
CA LYS A 97 17.07 4.10 4.59
C LYS A 97 16.26 5.00 5.53
N GLN A 98 16.25 6.31 5.30
CA GLN A 98 15.46 7.27 6.08
C GLN A 98 13.96 6.99 5.94
N THR A 99 13.49 6.67 4.73
CA THR A 99 12.10 6.30 4.48
C THR A 99 11.74 4.99 5.17
N GLU A 100 12.60 3.97 5.11
CA GLU A 100 12.39 2.71 5.82
C GLU A 100 12.23 2.93 7.33
N GLU A 101 13.12 3.71 7.95
CA GLU A 101 13.08 4.01 9.38
C GLU A 101 11.82 4.80 9.77
N ALA A 102 11.41 5.76 8.94
CA ALA A 102 10.17 6.51 9.14
C ALA A 102 8.94 5.61 9.07
N LEU A 103 8.90 4.67 8.11
CA LEU A 103 7.81 3.69 8.00
C LEU A 103 7.73 2.77 9.20
N VAL A 104 8.86 2.14 9.56
CA VAL A 104 8.92 1.22 10.70
C VAL A 104 8.50 1.94 11.97
N SER A 105 9.06 3.11 12.26
CA SER A 105 8.74 3.87 13.48
C SER A 105 7.30 4.38 13.52
N THR A 106 6.70 4.71 12.37
CA THR A 106 5.30 5.14 12.31
C THR A 106 4.38 3.94 12.48
N LEU A 107 4.53 2.90 11.65
CA LEU A 107 3.65 1.74 11.64
C LEU A 107 3.72 0.95 12.96
N GLN A 108 4.88 0.89 13.61
CA GLN A 108 5.01 0.30 14.95
C GLN A 108 4.21 1.06 16.02
N LYS A 109 4.03 2.38 15.87
CA LYS A 109 3.28 3.23 16.82
C LYS A 109 1.80 3.33 16.50
N THR A 110 1.44 3.24 15.22
CA THR A 110 0.09 3.62 14.75
C THR A 110 -0.74 2.46 14.20
N CYS A 111 -0.20 1.25 14.03
CA CYS A 111 -0.87 0.27 13.17
C CYS A 111 -1.09 -1.13 13.74
N ASN A 112 -2.20 -1.70 13.26
CA ASN A 112 -2.55 -3.13 13.23
C ASN A 112 -1.74 -3.92 12.17
N VAL A 113 -0.72 -3.31 11.56
CA VAL A 113 0.18 -3.96 10.60
C VAL A 113 1.05 -4.92 11.39
N CYS A 114 0.80 -6.22 11.25
CA CYS A 114 1.61 -7.26 11.88
C CYS A 114 2.84 -7.57 11.02
N ILE A 115 2.70 -7.54 9.70
CA ILE A 115 3.74 -7.97 8.76
C ILE A 115 4.05 -6.82 7.80
N LEU A 116 5.29 -6.34 7.86
CA LEU A 116 5.83 -5.34 6.94
C LEU A 116 7.05 -5.92 6.23
N GLU A 117 6.99 -5.98 4.90
CA GLU A 117 8.09 -6.44 4.04
C GLU A 117 8.70 -5.23 3.33
N LEU A 118 9.96 -4.90 3.65
CA LEU A 118 10.70 -3.74 3.14
C LEU A 118 12.02 -4.19 2.56
N ASN A 119 12.19 -4.02 1.26
CA ASN A 119 13.35 -4.51 0.50
C ASN A 119 13.71 -5.95 0.91
N ASP A 120 14.89 -6.15 1.50
CA ASP A 120 15.40 -7.45 1.95
C ASP A 120 15.06 -7.80 3.40
N LYS A 121 14.20 -7.00 4.06
CA LYS A 121 13.83 -7.15 5.47
C LYS A 121 12.35 -7.47 5.61
N LYS A 122 12.06 -8.33 6.58
CA LYS A 122 10.69 -8.61 7.04
C LYS A 122 10.60 -8.25 8.52
N TYR A 123 9.63 -7.42 8.85
CA TYR A 123 9.30 -7.00 10.20
C TYR A 123 8.00 -7.69 10.59
N ASP A 124 8.06 -8.44 11.69
CA ASP A 124 6.89 -9.03 12.34
C ASP A 124 6.66 -8.29 13.66
N PHE A 125 5.79 -7.29 13.64
CA PHE A 125 5.51 -6.46 14.80
C PHE A 125 4.73 -7.20 15.89
N ALA A 126 4.05 -8.30 15.57
CA ALA A 126 3.35 -9.12 16.57
C ALA A 126 4.33 -9.85 17.50
N THR A 127 5.53 -10.16 17.01
CA THR A 127 6.59 -10.84 17.80
C THR A 127 7.55 -9.88 18.50
N MET A 128 7.61 -8.59 18.10
CA MET A 128 8.56 -7.60 18.64
C MET A 128 8.12 -6.96 19.97
N ASN A 129 6.88 -7.16 20.40
CA ASN A 129 6.34 -6.61 21.65
C ASN A 129 6.24 -7.65 22.79
N ASN A 130 6.96 -8.78 22.67
CA ASN A 130 7.09 -9.81 23.73
C ASN A 130 8.51 -9.86 24.29
#